data_AF-A0A2Z2M7K2-F1
#
_entry.id   AF-A0A2Z2M7K2-F1
#
_cell.length_a   1.000
_cell.length_b   1.000
_cell.length_c   1.000
_cell.angle_alpha   90.00
_cell.angle_beta   90.00
_cell.angle_gamma   90.00
#
_symmetry.space_group_name_H-M   'P 1'
#
loop_
_entity.id
_entity.type
_entity.pdbx_description
1 polymer ?
#
loop_
_entity_poly.entity_id
_entity_poly.type
_entity_poly.pdbx_seq_one_letter_code
_entity_poly.pdbx_strand_id
1 'polypeptide(L)'
;MIVRGRIILKECSVPFEVSKTGKGLSLRIELPEKPLEYSVDCPCLEPLELLGLFLPALEEELGEVEGVFVEEVVGEGVGGKLTERLRKLFNPQER
;
A
#
# COMPACT_ATOMS: atom_id res chain seq x y z
N MET A 1 5.34 -2.24 11.71
CA MET A 1 5.42 -2.79 10.34
C MET A 1 5.42 -1.62 9.39
N ILE A 2 6.20 -1.69 8.31
CA ILE A 2 6.25 -0.69 7.25
C ILE A 2 6.10 -1.45 5.92
N VAL A 3 5.25 -0.96 5.04
CA VAL A 3 5.07 -1.47 3.68
C VAL A 3 5.38 -0.32 2.73
N ARG A 4 6.28 -0.57 1.78
CA ARG A 4 6.67 0.39 0.74
C ARG A 4 6.47 -0.20 -0.63
N GLY A 5 6.18 0.65 -1.58
CA GLY A 5 6.02 0.24 -2.95
C GLY A 5 5.67 1.40 -3.86
N ARG A 6 5.08 1.06 -5.00
CA ARG A 6 4.61 2.03 -5.98
C ARG A 6 3.21 1.70 -6.47
N ILE A 7 2.49 2.75 -6.82
CA ILE A 7 1.24 2.69 -7.55
C ILE A 7 1.59 3.02 -9.00
N ILE A 8 1.26 2.12 -9.90
CA ILE A 8 1.45 2.30 -11.34
C ILE A 8 0.14 2.82 -11.90
N LEU A 9 0.21 3.98 -12.54
CA LEU A 9 -0.87 4.59 -13.28
C LEU A 9 -0.47 4.65 -14.74
N LYS A 10 -1.46 4.81 -15.61
CA LYS A 10 -1.26 4.82 -17.06
C LYS A 10 -0.15 5.78 -17.55
N GLU A 11 -0.07 6.96 -16.93
CA GLU A 11 0.85 8.03 -17.37
C GLU A 11 2.04 8.23 -16.42
N CYS A 12 2.01 7.67 -15.20
CA CYS A 12 3.08 7.87 -14.21
C CYS A 12 3.11 6.77 -13.13
N SER A 13 4.10 6.83 -12.25
CA SER A 13 4.14 5.97 -11.06
C SER A 13 4.44 6.81 -9.83
N VAL A 14 3.71 6.57 -8.73
CA VAL A 14 3.91 7.29 -7.46
C VAL A 14 4.33 6.32 -6.35
N PRO A 15 5.37 6.64 -5.56
CA PRO A 15 5.73 5.83 -4.41
C PRO A 15 4.74 5.99 -3.27
N PHE A 16 4.57 4.93 -2.49
CA PHE A 16 3.80 4.96 -1.25
C PHE A 16 4.57 4.30 -0.10
N GLU A 17 4.23 4.74 1.11
CA GLU A 17 4.63 4.10 2.36
C GLU A 17 3.42 4.01 3.28
N VAL A 18 3.20 2.84 3.86
CA VAL A 18 2.25 2.64 4.96
C VAL A 18 2.99 2.11 6.17
N SER A 19 2.94 2.85 7.26
CA SER A 19 3.43 2.40 8.56
C SER A 19 2.26 1.97 9.44
N LYS A 20 2.39 0.81 10.09
CA LYS A 20 1.44 0.27 11.07
C LYS A 20 2.13 0.11 12.42
N THR A 21 1.51 0.69 13.44
CA THR A 21 1.89 0.59 14.85
C THR A 21 0.80 -0.14 15.64
N GLY A 22 1.01 -0.36 16.94
CA GLY A 22 -0.04 -0.93 17.80
C GLY A 22 -1.28 -0.04 17.98
N LYS A 23 -1.20 1.25 17.61
CA LYS A 23 -2.31 2.21 17.73
C LYS A 23 -3.12 2.34 16.44
N GLY A 24 -2.48 2.21 15.28
CA GLY A 24 -3.09 2.52 14.00
C GLY A 24 -2.09 2.57 12.86
N LEU A 25 -2.46 3.26 11.79
CA LEU A 25 -1.68 3.34 10.55
C LEU A 25 -1.48 4.78 10.11
N SER A 26 -0.37 5.00 9.40
CA SER A 26 -0.10 6.22 8.66
C SER A 26 0.25 5.86 7.22
N LEU A 27 -0.44 6.48 6.27
CA LEU A 27 -0.24 6.37 4.82
C LEU A 27 0.43 7.65 4.32
N ARG A 28 1.40 7.50 3.44
CA ARG A 28 2.02 8.56 2.67
C ARG A 28 2.14 8.13 1.21
N ILE A 29 1.70 8.99 0.28
CA ILE A 29 1.84 8.80 -1.17
C ILE A 29 2.51 10.03 -1.74
N GLU A 30 3.62 9.86 -2.45
CA GLU A 30 4.38 10.96 -3.04
C GLU A 30 3.79 11.33 -4.41
N LEU A 31 2.77 12.20 -4.40
CA LEU A 31 2.16 12.72 -5.63
C LEU A 31 3.06 13.82 -6.25
N PRO A 32 2.93 14.09 -7.56
CA PRO A 32 3.77 15.08 -8.26
C PRO A 32 3.72 16.50 -7.69
N GLU A 33 2.55 16.97 -7.24
CA GLU A 33 2.39 18.32 -6.69
C GLU A 33 2.70 18.38 -5.19
N LYS A 34 2.08 17.48 -4.42
CA LYS A 34 2.21 17.43 -2.96
C LYS A 34 1.97 16.02 -2.44
N PRO A 35 2.74 15.54 -1.44
CA PRO A 35 2.44 14.26 -0.82
C PRO A 35 1.04 14.25 -0.17
N LEU A 36 0.33 13.16 -0.40
CA LEU A 36 -0.88 12.81 0.35
C LEU A 36 -0.45 12.10 1.63
N GLU A 37 -0.85 12.64 2.77
CA GLU A 37 -0.58 12.06 4.08
C GLU A 37 -1.89 11.85 4.84
N TYR A 38 -2.06 10.65 5.39
CA TYR A 38 -3.26 10.28 6.15
C TYR A 38 -2.88 9.41 7.34
N SER A 39 -3.58 9.55 8.47
CA SER A 39 -3.37 8.71 9.65
C SER A 39 -4.71 8.35 10.28
N VAL A 40 -4.80 7.11 10.77
CA VAL A 40 -6.02 6.57 11.38
C VAL A 40 -5.70 5.63 12.53
N ASP A 41 -6.41 5.81 13.64
CA ASP A 41 -6.31 4.96 14.83
C ASP A 41 -7.26 3.75 14.74
N CYS A 42 -7.08 2.90 13.71
CA CYS A 42 -7.70 1.57 13.65
C CYS A 42 -6.61 0.51 13.59
N PRO A 43 -6.28 -0.13 14.73
CA PRO A 43 -5.28 -1.20 14.75
C PRO A 43 -5.73 -2.44 13.97
N CYS A 44 -7.03 -2.54 13.73
CA CYS A 44 -7.74 -3.54 12.94
C CYS A 44 -7.36 -3.56 11.46
N LEU A 45 -7.06 -2.40 10.89
CA LEU A 45 -6.91 -2.24 9.44
C LEU A 45 -5.51 -2.69 9.00
N GLU A 46 -5.41 -3.41 7.88
CA GLU A 46 -4.12 -3.80 7.33
C GLU A 46 -3.57 -2.74 6.36
N PRO A 47 -2.23 -2.65 6.19
CA PRO A 47 -1.61 -1.58 5.41
C PRO A 47 -2.15 -1.42 3.98
N LEU A 48 -2.33 -2.51 3.26
CA LEU A 48 -2.85 -2.47 1.88
C LEU A 48 -4.36 -2.24 1.81
N GLU A 49 -5.11 -2.59 2.87
CA GLU A 49 -6.52 -2.25 2.96
C GLU A 49 -6.69 -0.73 3.05
N LEU A 50 -5.88 -0.07 3.90
CA LEU A 50 -5.86 1.38 3.98
C LEU A 50 -5.54 2.01 2.62
N LEU A 51 -4.47 1.57 1.95
CA LEU A 51 -4.10 2.07 0.63
C LEU A 51 -5.24 1.89 -0.39
N GLY A 52 -5.90 0.74 -0.38
CA GLY A 52 -7.03 0.43 -1.26
C GLY A 52 -8.18 1.43 -1.16
N LEU A 53 -8.41 2.03 0.01
CA LEU A 53 -9.44 3.06 0.19
C LEU A 53 -9.13 4.37 -0.56
N PHE A 54 -7.87 4.61 -0.89
CA PHE A 54 -7.42 5.83 -1.57
C PHE A 54 -7.28 5.65 -3.10
N LEU A 55 -7.28 4.43 -3.62
CA LEU A 55 -7.12 4.19 -5.06
C LEU A 55 -8.16 4.94 -5.92
N PRO A 56 -9.47 4.98 -5.58
CA PRO A 56 -10.43 5.73 -6.38
C PRO A 56 -10.13 7.23 -6.45
N ALA A 57 -9.69 7.82 -5.33
CA ALA A 57 -9.33 9.23 -5.30
C ALA A 57 -8.07 9.51 -6.15
N LEU A 58 -7.11 8.59 -6.15
CA LEU A 58 -5.93 8.68 -7.02
C LEU A 58 -6.30 8.52 -8.50
N GLU A 59 -7.25 7.65 -8.82
CA GLU A 59 -7.73 7.50 -10.20
C GLU A 59 -8.38 8.77 -10.73
N GLU A 60 -9.14 9.46 -9.89
CA GLU A 60 -9.72 10.76 -10.22
C GLU A 60 -8.67 11.86 -10.43
N GLU A 61 -7.59 11.86 -9.64
CA GLU A 61 -6.56 12.91 -9.66
C GLU A 61 -5.46 12.68 -10.71
N LEU A 62 -5.00 11.44 -10.86
CA LEU A 62 -3.80 11.06 -11.61
C LEU A 62 -4.08 10.13 -12.81
N GLY A 63 -5.31 9.67 -12.96
CA GLY A 63 -5.73 8.76 -14.03
C GLY A 63 -5.73 7.28 -13.63
N GLU A 64 -6.09 6.42 -14.57
CA GLU A 64 -6.32 4.98 -14.34
C GLU A 64 -5.14 4.28 -13.64
N VAL A 65 -5.44 3.57 -12.54
CA VAL A 65 -4.47 2.77 -11.79
C VAL A 65 -4.36 1.40 -12.46
N GLU A 66 -3.16 1.07 -12.95
CA GLU A 66 -2.87 -0.23 -13.57
C GLU A 66 -2.46 -1.28 -12.53
N GLY A 67 -1.92 -0.86 -11.38
CA GLY A 67 -1.60 -1.78 -10.31
C GLY A 67 -0.86 -1.17 -9.13
N VAL A 68 -0.76 -1.95 -8.06
CA VAL A 68 0.00 -1.62 -6.85
C VAL A 68 1.07 -2.69 -6.64
N PHE A 69 2.33 -2.26 -6.56
CA PHE A 69 3.48 -3.14 -6.43
C PHE A 69 4.17 -2.89 -5.10
N VAL A 70 4.24 -3.92 -4.27
CA VAL A 70 4.96 -3.87 -2.99
C VAL A 70 6.43 -4.20 -3.24
N GLU A 71 7.32 -3.29 -2.88
CA GLU A 71 8.77 -3.42 -3.05
C GLU A 71 9.45 -3.88 -1.75
N GLU A 72 9.00 -3.39 -0.60
CA GLU A 72 9.62 -3.68 0.69
C GLU A 72 8.58 -3.82 1.81
N VAL A 73 8.80 -4.79 2.70
CA VAL A 73 8.01 -4.98 3.92
C VAL A 73 8.96 -5.16 5.10
N VAL A 74 8.95 -4.22 6.05
CA VAL A 74 9.80 -4.23 7.25
C VAL A 74 8.97 -4.42 8.51
N GLY A 75 9.29 -5.42 9.34
CA GLY A 75 8.66 -5.58 10.66
C GLY A 75 9.10 -6.85 11.40
N GLU A 76 9.15 -6.78 12.73
CA GLU A 76 9.43 -7.94 13.59
C GLU A 76 8.29 -8.97 13.50
N GLY A 77 8.63 -10.23 13.19
CA GLY A 77 7.69 -11.36 13.09
C GLY A 77 6.93 -11.51 11.76
N VAL A 78 7.18 -10.64 10.76
CA VAL A 78 6.37 -10.56 9.52
C VAL A 78 6.92 -11.40 8.35
N GLY A 79 8.17 -11.85 8.44
CA GLY A 79 8.92 -12.38 7.28
C GLY A 79 8.36 -13.64 6.60
N GLY A 80 7.56 -14.47 7.29
CA GLY A 80 7.09 -15.76 6.74
C GLY A 80 5.64 -15.77 6.26
N LYS A 81 4.67 -15.51 7.15
CA LYS A 81 3.25 -15.79 6.89
C LYS A 81 2.50 -14.73 6.09
N LEU A 82 2.85 -13.45 6.26
CA LEU A 82 2.11 -12.34 5.65
C LEU A 82 2.57 -12.09 4.21
N THR A 83 3.87 -12.22 3.96
CA THR A 83 4.49 -12.26 2.62
C THR A 83 3.98 -13.46 1.81
N GLU A 84 3.86 -14.66 2.40
CA GLU A 84 3.25 -15.82 1.73
C GLU A 84 1.76 -15.63 1.40
N ARG A 85 0.99 -14.97 2.28
CA ARG A 85 -0.43 -14.69 2.04
C ARG A 85 -0.65 -13.66 0.93
N LEU A 86 0.16 -12.61 0.92
CA LEU A 86 0.13 -11.60 -0.15
C LEU A 86 0.53 -12.22 -1.48
N ARG A 87 1.59 -13.03 -1.54
CA ARG A 87 1.95 -13.80 -2.76
C ARG A 87 0.79 -14.66 -3.28
N LYS A 88 0.06 -15.34 -2.39
CA LYS A 88 -1.09 -16.20 -2.76
C LYS A 88 -2.31 -15.43 -3.25
N LEU A 89 -2.51 -14.19 -2.81
CA LEU A 89 -3.63 -13.35 -3.26
C LEU A 89 -3.36 -12.73 -4.64
N PHE A 90 -2.09 -12.44 -4.95
CA PHE A 90 -1.71 -11.79 -6.21
C PHE A 90 -1.16 -12.74 -7.28
N ASN A 91 -0.92 -14.03 -6.95
CA ASN A 91 -0.42 -15.04 -7.90
C ASN A 91 -1.21 -16.37 -7.79
N PRO A 92 -2.46 -16.43 -8.29
CA PRO A 92 -3.33 -17.60 -8.11
C PRO A 92 -2.93 -18.86 -8.92
N GLN A 93 -1.85 -18.83 -9.72
CA GLN A 93 -1.43 -19.93 -10.59
C GLN A 93 -0.46 -20.96 -9.98
N GLU A 94 0.01 -20.81 -8.75
CA GLU A 94 0.87 -21.82 -8.09
C GLU A 94 0.08 -22.87 -7.29
N ARG A 95 -0.95 -23.47 -7.90
CA ARG A 95 -1.72 -24.60 -7.32
C ARG A 95 -1.53 -25.89 -8.10
#